data_AF-A0A0C2GPU5-F1
#
_entry.id   AF-A0A0C2GPU5-F1
#
_cell.length_a   1.000
_cell.length_b   1.000
_cell.length_c   1.000
_cell.angle_alpha   90.00
_cell.angle_beta   90.00
_cell.angle_gamma   90.00
#
_symmetry.space_group_name_H-M   'P 1'
#
loop_
_entity.id
_entity.type
_entity.pdbx_description
1 polymer ?
#
loop_
_entity_poly.entity_id
_entity_poly.type
_entity_poly.pdbx_seq_one_letter_code
_entity_poly.pdbx_strand_id
1 'polypeptide(L)'
;MKTRFSTIDVTAAVHDLRSMQGFRIMNVYDINHKTYIMKLSFGPDKFFILFESGIRIHRAYHNYEKSPFPSSFSIKLRKHLNNRRYSFLFMREEGKDTGKDT
;
A
#
# COMPACT_ATOMS: atom_id res chain seq x y z
N MET A 1 -16.24 14.16 -6.16
CA MET A 1 -15.30 13.22 -5.51
C MET A 1 -14.70 12.34 -6.60
N LYS A 2 -13.37 12.33 -6.79
CA LYS A 2 -12.72 11.50 -7.83
C LYS A 2 -12.99 10.03 -7.51
N THR A 3 -13.72 9.34 -8.36
CA THR A 3 -14.09 7.91 -8.21
C THR A 3 -13.03 6.97 -8.75
N ARG A 4 -12.01 7.48 -9.45
CA ARG A 4 -10.96 6.68 -10.09
C ARG A 4 -9.58 7.22 -9.76
N PHE A 5 -8.70 6.32 -9.36
CA PHE A 5 -7.28 6.56 -9.21
C PHE A 5 -6.65 6.57 -10.61
N SER A 6 -6.36 7.76 -11.13
CA SER A 6 -5.87 7.94 -12.50
C SER A 6 -4.36 7.71 -12.58
N THR A 7 -3.82 7.56 -13.80
CA THR A 7 -2.38 7.36 -14.02
C THR A 7 -1.53 8.43 -13.34
N ILE A 8 -1.96 9.70 -13.37
CA ILE A 8 -1.24 10.78 -12.70
C ILE A 8 -1.26 10.63 -11.17
N ASP A 9 -2.36 10.13 -10.60
CA ASP A 9 -2.46 9.86 -9.17
C ASP A 9 -1.54 8.69 -8.77
N VAL A 10 -1.45 7.64 -9.62
CA VAL A 10 -0.52 6.52 -9.42
C VAL A 10 0.93 6.99 -9.53
N THR A 11 1.29 7.81 -10.51
CA THR A 11 2.64 8.34 -10.67
C THR A 11 3.06 9.14 -9.44
N ALA A 12 2.18 10.03 -8.97
CA ALA A 12 2.43 10.83 -7.77
C ALA A 12 2.60 9.92 -6.52
N ALA A 13 1.72 8.94 -6.34
CA ALA A 13 1.82 8.00 -5.23
C ALA A 13 3.11 7.18 -5.28
N VAL A 14 3.51 6.68 -6.45
CA VAL A 14 4.78 5.95 -6.61
C VAL A 14 5.97 6.84 -6.28
N HIS A 15 5.97 8.08 -6.76
CA HIS A 15 7.01 9.05 -6.46
C HIS A 15 7.14 9.27 -4.93
N ASP A 16 6.04 9.53 -4.25
CA ASP A 16 6.04 9.81 -2.81
C ASP A 16 6.47 8.59 -1.98
N LEU A 17 5.99 7.40 -2.36
CA LEU A 17 6.28 6.16 -1.65
C LEU A 17 7.72 5.65 -1.86
N ARG A 18 8.46 6.15 -2.87
CA ARG A 18 9.88 5.79 -3.08
C ARG A 18 10.78 6.24 -1.93
N SER A 19 10.45 7.35 -1.28
CA SER A 19 11.21 7.86 -0.12
C SER A 19 11.31 6.88 1.05
N MET A 20 10.40 5.89 1.11
CA MET A 20 10.33 4.90 2.18
C MET A 20 11.03 3.58 1.81
N GLN A 21 11.72 3.50 0.67
CA GLN A 21 12.51 2.33 0.29
C GLN A 21 13.54 1.98 1.38
N GLY A 22 13.66 0.69 1.65
CA GLY A 22 14.55 0.16 2.69
C GLY A 22 13.90 0.01 4.07
N PHE A 23 12.72 0.61 4.30
CA PHE A 23 11.97 0.40 5.54
C PHE A 23 11.42 -1.02 5.63
N ARG A 24 11.28 -1.53 6.86
CA ARG A 24 10.65 -2.84 7.12
C ARG A 24 9.18 -2.67 7.45
N ILE A 25 8.34 -3.51 6.88
CA ILE A 25 6.92 -3.59 7.26
C ILE A 25 6.84 -4.27 8.63
N MET A 26 6.38 -3.55 9.63
CA MET A 26 6.30 -4.03 11.01
C MET A 26 4.95 -4.66 11.32
N ASN A 27 3.89 -4.09 10.78
CA ASN A 27 2.53 -4.57 11.01
C ASN A 27 1.57 -4.07 9.92
N VAL A 28 0.44 -4.75 9.78
CA VAL A 28 -0.66 -4.36 8.89
C VAL A 28 -1.95 -4.32 9.70
N TYR A 29 -2.72 -3.25 9.62
CA TYR A 29 -3.98 -3.07 10.34
C TYR A 29 -5.13 -2.91 9.35
N ASP A 30 -6.31 -3.41 9.71
CA ASP A 30 -7.54 -3.09 9.01
C ASP A 30 -8.13 -1.80 9.57
N ILE A 31 -8.68 -0.97 8.69
CA ILE A 31 -9.69 0.03 9.06
C ILE A 31 -11.07 -0.53 8.72
N ASN A 32 -11.21 -1.08 7.51
CA ASN A 32 -12.43 -1.74 7.04
C ASN A 32 -12.07 -2.82 6.01
N HIS A 33 -13.07 -3.48 5.41
CA HIS A 33 -12.90 -4.60 4.48
C HIS A 33 -12.13 -4.28 3.18
N LYS A 34 -11.86 -2.99 2.88
CA LYS A 34 -11.11 -2.56 1.69
C LYS A 34 -9.91 -1.67 2.01
N THR A 35 -9.76 -1.25 3.28
CA THR A 35 -8.80 -0.22 3.68
C THR A 35 -7.87 -0.75 4.77
N TYR A 36 -6.58 -0.66 4.49
CA TYR A 36 -5.51 -1.21 5.32
C TYR A 36 -4.46 -0.14 5.61
N ILE A 37 -3.80 -0.26 6.76
CA ILE A 37 -2.65 0.55 7.13
C ILE A 37 -1.45 -0.36 7.34
N MET A 38 -0.38 -0.13 6.60
CA MET A 38 0.91 -0.76 6.85
C MET A 38 1.78 0.17 7.68
N LYS A 39 2.30 -0.33 8.80
CA LYS A 39 3.32 0.37 9.61
C LYS A 39 4.69 -0.05 9.12
N LEU A 40 5.52 0.93 8.78
CA LEU A 40 6.89 0.75 8.33
C LEU A 40 7.85 1.37 9.34
N SER A 41 9.04 0.80 9.51
CA SER A 41 10.11 1.40 10.32
C SER A 41 11.49 1.22 9.75
N PHE A 42 12.35 2.21 10.00
CA PHE A 42 13.78 2.16 9.76
C PHE A 42 14.48 2.91 10.90
N GLY A 43 15.16 2.18 11.80
CA GLY A 43 15.72 2.78 13.01
C GLY A 43 14.65 3.48 13.86
N PRO A 44 14.82 4.78 14.21
CA PRO A 44 13.82 5.53 14.97
C PRO A 44 12.61 5.95 14.12
N ASP A 45 12.77 6.02 12.79
CA ASP A 45 11.76 6.55 11.88
C ASP A 45 10.64 5.55 11.67
N LYS A 46 9.40 6.08 11.69
CA LYS A 46 8.17 5.31 11.51
C LYS A 46 7.28 6.01 10.52
N PHE A 47 6.81 5.25 9.54
CA PHE A 47 5.84 5.71 8.57
C PHE A 47 4.65 4.78 8.50
N PHE A 48 3.55 5.30 8.01
CA PHE A 48 2.34 4.54 7.76
C PHE A 48 1.95 4.71 6.31
N ILE A 49 1.53 3.63 5.66
CA ILE A 49 0.97 3.66 4.31
C ILE A 49 -0.50 3.27 4.43
N LEU A 50 -1.38 4.14 3.95
CA LEU A 50 -2.79 3.82 3.76
C LEU A 50 -2.95 3.20 2.37
N PHE A 51 -3.61 2.04 2.33
CA PHE A 51 -3.95 1.36 1.10
C PHE A 51 -5.45 1.06 1.09
N GLU A 52 -6.15 1.62 0.12
CA GLU A 52 -7.56 1.37 -0.12
C GLU A 52 -7.72 0.76 -1.51
N SER A 53 -8.19 -0.48 -1.54
CA SER A 53 -8.24 -1.28 -2.77
C SER A 53 -9.05 -0.57 -3.86
N GLY A 54 -8.42 -0.34 -5.01
CA GLY A 54 -9.02 0.32 -6.18
C GLY A 54 -9.22 1.83 -6.07
N ILE A 55 -8.84 2.45 -4.94
CA ILE A 55 -9.16 3.86 -4.67
C ILE A 55 -7.91 4.71 -4.46
N ARG A 56 -6.98 4.29 -3.61
CA ARG A 56 -5.77 5.09 -3.31
C ARG A 56 -4.70 4.30 -2.58
N ILE A 57 -3.46 4.73 -2.76
CA ILE A 57 -2.33 4.35 -1.92
C ILE A 57 -1.48 5.59 -1.66
N HIS A 58 -1.16 5.88 -0.40
CA HIS A 58 -0.36 7.05 -0.03
C HIS A 58 0.15 6.94 1.40
N ARG A 59 1.08 7.82 1.76
CA ARG A 59 1.53 7.94 3.15
C ARG A 59 0.41 8.47 4.04
N ALA A 60 0.17 7.81 5.16
CA ALA A 60 -0.76 8.23 6.19
C ALA A 60 -0.09 9.25 7.12
N TYR A 61 -0.72 10.41 7.28
CA TYR A 61 -0.29 11.50 8.17
C TYR A 61 -1.17 11.63 9.42
N HIS A 62 -2.38 11.07 9.36
CA HIS A 62 -3.36 11.13 10.44
C HIS A 62 -3.42 9.82 11.21
N ASN A 63 -3.94 9.89 12.43
CA ASN A 63 -4.31 8.71 13.19
C ASN A 63 -5.65 8.18 12.67
N TYR A 64 -5.64 6.96 12.18
CA TYR A 64 -6.85 6.26 11.77
C TYR A 64 -7.30 5.32 12.89
N GLU A 65 -8.61 5.23 13.07
CA GLU A 65 -9.23 4.22 13.92
C GLU A 65 -9.00 2.84 13.31
N LYS A 66 -8.43 1.94 14.10
CA LYS A 66 -8.06 0.59 13.67
C LYS A 66 -9.14 -0.36 14.14
N SER A 67 -9.47 -1.35 13.32
CA SER A 67 -10.34 -2.43 13.77
C SER A 67 -9.76 -3.08 15.03
N PRO A 68 -10.56 -3.29 16.09
CA PRO A 68 -10.10 -3.93 17.32
C PRO A 68 -9.65 -5.38 17.06
N PHE A 69 -10.25 -6.04 16.06
CA PHE A 69 -9.90 -7.40 15.65
C PHE A 69 -9.38 -7.40 14.21
N PRO A 70 -8.24 -8.06 13.92
CA PRO A 70 -7.72 -8.16 12.57
C PRO A 70 -8.60 -9.08 11.72
N SER A 71 -8.85 -8.67 10.48
CA SER A 71 -9.53 -9.51 9.49
C SER A 71 -8.67 -10.72 9.11
N SER A 72 -9.31 -11.79 8.63
CA SER A 72 -8.59 -12.97 8.12
C SER A 72 -7.63 -12.60 6.98
N PHE A 73 -7.98 -11.60 6.18
CA PHE A 73 -7.11 -11.07 5.13
C PHE A 73 -5.90 -10.33 5.71
N SER A 74 -6.08 -9.48 6.72
CA SER A 74 -4.94 -8.82 7.38
C SER A 74 -4.05 -9.79 8.13
N ILE A 75 -4.60 -10.86 8.73
CA ILE A 75 -3.80 -11.93 9.31
C ILE A 75 -2.91 -12.57 8.22
N LYS A 76 -3.48 -12.86 7.05
CA LYS A 76 -2.70 -13.34 5.89
C LYS A 76 -1.65 -12.33 5.46
N LEU A 77 -1.99 -11.05 5.31
CA LEU A 77 -1.02 -10.00 4.95
C LEU A 77 0.13 -9.92 5.95
N ARG A 78 -0.16 -9.91 7.26
CA ARG A 78 0.87 -9.93 8.32
C ARG A 78 1.81 -11.11 8.17
N LYS A 79 1.28 -12.32 7.93
CA LYS A 79 2.10 -13.53 7.73
C LYS A 79 3.08 -13.41 6.57
N HIS A 80 2.70 -12.72 5.50
CA HIS A 80 3.52 -12.61 4.29
C HIS A 80 4.40 -11.35 4.25
N LEU A 81 3.98 -10.27 4.91
CA LEU A 81 4.61 -8.95 4.81
C LEU A 81 5.43 -8.55 6.04
N ASN A 82 5.11 -9.04 7.24
CA ASN A 82 5.83 -8.61 8.43
C ASN A 82 7.32 -8.95 8.34
N ASN A 83 8.14 -8.00 8.79
CA ASN A 83 9.60 -7.99 8.73
C ASN A 83 10.21 -8.02 7.31
N ARG A 84 9.39 -7.98 6.25
CA ARG A 84 9.88 -7.84 4.88
C ARG A 84 10.32 -6.40 4.65
N ARG A 85 11.42 -6.25 3.91
CA ARG A 85 11.94 -4.95 3.48
C ARG A 85 11.17 -4.49 2.26
N TYR A 86 10.66 -3.26 2.31
CA TYR A 86 10.08 -2.59 1.17
C TYR A 86 11.23 -2.18 0.22
N SER A 87 11.46 -2.99 -0.82
CA SER A 87 12.66 -2.95 -1.65
C SER A 87 12.50 -2.10 -2.89
N PHE A 88 11.55 -2.47 -3.76
CA PHE A 88 11.35 -1.84 -5.05
C PHE A 88 9.87 -1.50 -5.23
N LEU A 89 9.62 -0.30 -5.75
CA LEU A 89 8.29 0.12 -6.20
C LEU A 89 8.42 0.67 -7.61
N PHE A 90 7.74 0.02 -8.54
CA PHE A 90 7.63 0.44 -9.93
C PHE A 90 6.16 0.39 -10.34
N MET A 91 5.74 1.37 -11.14
CA MET A 91 4.49 1.30 -11.86
C MET A 91 4.68 0.28 -12.98
N ARG A 92 3.84 -0.75 -13.03
CA ARG A 92 3.74 -1.65 -14.17
C ARG A 92 2.44 -1.33 -14.89
N GLU A 93 2.54 -0.88 -16.13
CA GLU A 93 1.38 -0.86 -17.02
C GLU A 93 1.18 -2.29 -17.51
N GLU A 94 0.06 -2.92 -17.14
CA GLU A 94 -0.36 -4.14 -17.84
C GLU A 94 -0.77 -3.70 -19.24
N GLY A 95 -0.01 -4.17 -20.24
CA GLY A 95 -0.19 -3.79 -21.63
C GLY A 95 -1.62 -4.05 -22.08
N LYS A 96 -2.14 -3.12 -22.89
CA LYS A 96 -3.28 -3.38 -23.78
C LYS A 96 -3.01 -4.70 -24.49
N ASP A 97 -3.94 -5.63 -24.43
CA ASP A 97 -3.94 -6.80 -25.31
C ASP A 97 -3.84 -6.30 -26.75
N THR A 98 -2.62 -6.28 -27.30
CA THR A 98 -2.43 -6.22 -28.74
C THR A 98 -2.85 -7.58 -29.23
N GLY A 99 -4.14 -7.69 -29.56
CA GLY A 99 -4.67 -8.80 -30.34
C GLY A 99 -3.84 -8.94 -31.61
N LYS A 100 -2.92 -9.88 -31.57
CA LYS A 100 -2.36 -10.59 -32.71
C LYS A 100 -2.39 -12.05 -32.33
N ASP A 101 -2.64 -12.88 -33.34
CA ASP A 101 -3.00 -14.29 -33.31
C ASP A 101 -4.53 -14.41 -33.34
N THR A 102 -5.22 -14.57 -34.47
CA THR A 102 -4.87 -15.13 -35.79
C THR A 102 -5.86 -14.62 -36.82
#